data_AF-A0A7G8DBH2-F1
#
_entry.id   AF-A0A7G8DBH2-F1
#
_cell.length_a   1.000
_cell.length_b   1.000
_cell.length_c   1.000
_cell.angle_alpha   90.00
_cell.angle_beta   90.00
_cell.angle_gamma   90.00
#
_symmetry.space_group_name_H-M   'P 1'
#
loop_
_entity.id
_entity.type
_entity.pdbx_description
1 polymer ?
#
loop_
_entity_poly.entity_id
_entity_poly.type
_entity_poly.pdbx_seq_one_letter_code
_entity_poly.pdbx_strand_id
1 'polypeptide(L)'
;MQTLEEYCRRFKEADAIWPDLPMAADDRQQWWERWLADRDPAGCWDDLRQLLPQLLLQPGIDVHSSDAYQRLVMRGEQAQAADLKLAPVLRDPSGTTLTIAQHPTGAVPVLTFRNHEDFVLAVRCLAHRCEAVPIQPTVHAQAISGLIHWGLIRALGVQARCQILLLHRAPYASLSIETIPGEPPMERWLDLSQTWRLEHELTHIACRRLVGEMRINLYDEIVADAMGMTAALGHFDADLFRRGLGLSIEGVPNTEARAHVYVSTLEPSQHQKAFELTLQRAGELEKLLKEQRWPGHSMALFARLVRGQLTQPLTEAEGAELVSEA
;
A
#
# COMPACT_ATOMS: atom_id res chain seq x y z
N MET A 1 17.45 -16.39 -11.37
CA MET A 1 16.62 -15.70 -10.37
C MET A 1 17.55 -15.32 -9.21
N GLN A 2 17.06 -14.73 -8.12
CA GLN A 2 17.89 -14.32 -6.98
C GLN A 2 18.24 -15.52 -6.09
N THR A 3 19.44 -15.53 -5.51
CA THR A 3 19.76 -16.46 -4.42
C THR A 3 19.03 -16.06 -3.13
N LEU A 4 18.89 -17.00 -2.18
CA LEU A 4 18.29 -16.73 -0.87
C LEU A 4 19.04 -15.64 -0.10
N GLU A 5 20.36 -15.56 -0.25
CA GLU A 5 21.17 -14.51 0.37
C GLU A 5 20.84 -13.12 -0.21
N GLU A 6 20.80 -13.00 -1.54
CA GLU A 6 20.42 -11.75 -2.22
C GLU A 6 18.98 -11.34 -1.91
N TYR A 7 18.07 -12.32 -1.85
CA TYR A 7 16.66 -12.12 -1.52
C TYR A 7 16.47 -11.64 -0.07
N CYS A 8 17.21 -12.24 0.87
CA CYS A 8 17.11 -11.96 2.30
C CYS A 8 17.99 -10.81 2.80
N ARG A 9 18.67 -10.07 1.91
CA ARG A 9 19.53 -8.96 2.32
C ARG A 9 18.77 -7.93 3.17
N ARG A 10 19.49 -7.16 4.00
CA ARG A 10 18.93 -6.00 4.71
C ARG A 10 18.46 -4.93 3.73
N PHE A 11 17.63 -4.01 4.23
CA PHE A 11 17.33 -2.77 3.52
C PHE A 11 18.63 -2.02 3.22
N LYS A 12 18.72 -1.39 2.04
CA LYS A 12 19.91 -0.64 1.59
C LYS A 12 20.38 0.39 2.62
N GLU A 13 19.44 1.08 3.23
CA GLU A 13 19.69 2.14 4.20
C GLU A 13 19.11 1.77 5.57
N ALA A 14 19.20 0.49 5.96
CA ALA A 14 18.67 -0.02 7.24
C ALA A 14 19.20 0.74 8.48
N ASP A 15 20.44 1.23 8.39
CA ASP A 15 21.13 1.95 9.48
C ASP A 15 21.14 3.47 9.26
N ALA A 16 20.36 4.00 8.30
CA ALA A 16 20.26 5.43 8.08
C ALA A 16 19.66 6.13 9.31
N ILE A 17 20.20 7.33 9.58
CA ILE A 17 19.61 8.25 10.55
C ILE A 17 18.39 8.87 9.88
N TRP A 18 17.22 8.68 10.48
CA TRP A 18 15.97 9.21 9.97
C TRP A 18 15.88 10.72 10.19
N PRO A 19 15.17 11.45 9.31
CA PRO A 19 14.75 12.81 9.62
C PRO A 19 13.83 12.84 10.85
N ASP A 20 13.67 14.01 11.44
CA ASP A 20 12.69 14.22 12.51
C ASP A 20 11.28 13.84 12.02
N LEU A 21 10.55 13.16 12.90
CA LEU A 21 9.18 12.72 12.67
C LEU A 21 8.23 13.51 13.59
N PRO A 22 7.05 13.94 13.12
CA PRO A 22 6.57 13.81 11.74
C PRO A 22 7.37 14.69 10.77
N MET A 23 7.62 14.18 9.57
CA MET A 23 8.31 14.92 8.51
C MET A 23 7.52 16.18 8.14
N ALA A 24 8.25 17.27 7.86
CA ALA A 24 7.62 18.51 7.41
C ALA A 24 6.82 18.30 6.12
N ALA A 25 5.63 18.89 6.06
CA ALA A 25 4.73 18.81 4.90
C ALA A 25 5.39 19.46 3.68
N ASP A 26 5.55 18.68 2.60
CA ASP A 26 6.03 19.20 1.33
C ASP A 26 4.95 19.99 0.57
N ASP A 27 5.35 20.71 -0.49
CA ASP A 27 4.42 21.53 -1.28
C ASP A 27 3.27 20.71 -1.91
N ARG A 28 3.49 19.41 -2.17
CA ARG A 28 2.45 18.54 -2.74
C ARG A 28 1.41 18.19 -1.67
N GLN A 29 1.85 17.88 -0.46
CA GLN A 29 0.96 17.65 0.68
C GLN A 29 0.11 18.90 0.95
N GLN A 30 0.75 20.07 1.05
CA GLN A 30 0.04 21.34 1.26
C GLN A 30 -0.92 21.68 0.12
N TRP A 31 -0.61 21.25 -1.11
CA TRP A 31 -1.53 21.40 -2.23
C TRP A 31 -2.78 20.52 -2.05
N TRP A 32 -2.62 19.25 -1.70
CA TRP A 32 -3.73 18.33 -1.47
C TRP A 32 -4.62 18.77 -0.32
N GLU A 33 -4.02 19.16 0.81
CA GLU A 33 -4.73 19.65 1.99
C GLU A 33 -5.58 20.87 1.65
N ARG A 34 -5.01 21.86 0.95
CA ARG A 34 -5.76 23.04 0.49
C ARG A 34 -6.86 22.69 -0.51
N TRP A 35 -6.58 21.75 -1.42
CA TRP A 35 -7.56 21.39 -2.44
C TRP A 35 -8.76 20.63 -1.87
N LEU A 36 -8.56 19.82 -0.81
CA LEU A 36 -9.62 19.06 -0.13
C LEU A 36 -10.30 19.80 1.04
N ALA A 37 -9.72 20.87 1.58
CA ALA A 37 -10.16 21.52 2.82
C ALA A 37 -11.69 21.80 2.90
N ASP A 38 -12.28 22.28 1.81
CA ASP A 38 -13.69 22.68 1.75
C ASP A 38 -14.54 21.79 0.82
N ARG A 39 -14.06 20.58 0.51
CA ARG A 39 -14.74 19.65 -0.41
C ARG A 39 -15.33 18.47 0.35
N ASP A 40 -16.46 17.98 -0.13
CA ASP A 40 -17.02 16.70 0.32
C ASP A 40 -16.13 15.55 -0.19
N PRO A 41 -15.53 14.73 0.70
CA PRO A 41 -14.75 13.56 0.31
C PRO A 41 -15.47 12.63 -0.67
N ALA A 42 -16.80 12.50 -0.58
CA ALA A 42 -17.62 11.66 -1.47
C ALA A 42 -17.97 12.33 -2.81
N GLY A 43 -17.85 13.66 -2.89
CA GLY A 43 -18.20 14.45 -4.07
C GLY A 43 -17.02 14.79 -5.00
N CYS A 44 -15.81 14.31 -4.69
CA CYS A 44 -14.59 14.77 -5.35
C CYS A 44 -14.31 14.12 -6.72
N TRP A 45 -15.04 13.08 -7.13
CA TRP A 45 -14.69 12.31 -8.33
C TRP A 45 -14.59 13.19 -9.58
N ASP A 46 -15.61 13.99 -9.89
CA ASP A 46 -15.63 14.79 -11.11
C ASP A 46 -14.54 15.86 -11.15
N ASP A 47 -14.28 16.49 -10.02
CA ASP A 47 -13.19 17.47 -9.90
C ASP A 47 -11.83 16.80 -10.01
N LEU A 48 -11.67 15.61 -9.43
CA LEU A 48 -10.44 14.81 -9.53
C LEU A 48 -10.12 14.47 -10.99
N ARG A 49 -11.13 14.16 -11.81
CA ARG A 49 -10.93 13.85 -13.25
C ARG A 49 -10.36 15.03 -14.04
N GLN A 50 -10.57 16.27 -13.59
CA GLN A 50 -9.96 17.44 -14.23
C GLN A 50 -8.46 17.57 -13.91
N LEU A 51 -8.04 17.04 -12.76
CA LEU A 51 -6.66 17.06 -12.30
C LEU A 51 -5.87 15.83 -12.77
N LEU A 52 -6.55 14.69 -12.84
CA LEU A 52 -6.08 13.39 -13.30
C LEU A 52 -6.90 12.97 -14.55
N PRO A 53 -6.63 13.57 -15.72
CA PRO A 53 -7.38 13.30 -16.95
C PRO A 53 -7.31 11.85 -17.43
N GLN A 54 -6.41 11.03 -16.89
CA GLN A 54 -6.40 9.57 -17.08
C GLN A 54 -7.75 8.93 -16.72
N LEU A 55 -8.46 9.50 -15.75
CA LEU A 55 -9.79 9.06 -15.31
C LEU A 55 -10.92 9.47 -16.28
N LEU A 56 -10.61 10.27 -17.31
CA LEU A 56 -11.53 10.58 -18.41
C LEU A 56 -11.39 9.60 -19.58
N LEU A 57 -10.44 8.67 -19.52
CA LEU A 57 -10.13 7.75 -20.61
C LEU A 57 -10.60 6.35 -20.25
N GLN A 58 -11.48 5.79 -21.08
CA GLN A 58 -11.93 4.41 -20.98
C GLN A 58 -10.72 3.47 -21.20
N PRO A 59 -10.40 2.56 -20.25
CA PRO A 59 -9.32 1.63 -20.47
C PRO A 59 -9.59 0.70 -21.66
N GLY A 60 -8.54 0.43 -22.44
CA GLY A 60 -8.63 -0.31 -23.69
C GLY A 60 -7.26 -0.78 -24.17
N ILE A 61 -7.15 -1.06 -25.47
CA ILE A 61 -5.90 -1.46 -26.12
C ILE A 61 -5.20 -0.21 -26.64
N ASP A 62 -3.93 -0.03 -26.30
CA ASP A 62 -3.04 1.03 -26.77
C ASP A 62 -3.57 2.46 -26.52
N VAL A 63 -4.38 2.63 -25.45
CA VAL A 63 -4.95 3.92 -25.08
C VAL A 63 -3.86 4.94 -24.78
N HIS A 64 -2.74 4.54 -24.18
CA HIS A 64 -1.60 5.44 -23.92
C HIS A 64 -1.02 6.08 -25.19
N SER A 65 -1.21 5.47 -26.35
CA SER A 65 -0.77 5.96 -27.67
C SER A 65 -1.86 6.73 -28.43
N SER A 66 -3.08 6.80 -27.88
CA SER A 66 -4.20 7.51 -28.51
C SER A 66 -4.04 9.04 -28.49
N ASP A 67 -4.66 9.72 -29.46
CA ASP A 67 -4.71 11.18 -29.51
C ASP A 67 -5.31 11.79 -28.23
N ALA A 68 -6.34 11.15 -27.67
CA ALA A 68 -7.00 11.59 -26.44
C ALA A 68 -6.03 11.54 -25.25
N TYR A 69 -5.25 10.48 -25.11
CA TYR A 69 -4.24 10.37 -24.05
C TYR A 69 -3.13 11.42 -24.23
N GLN A 70 -2.60 11.56 -25.44
CA GLN A 70 -1.55 12.55 -25.71
C GLN A 70 -2.04 13.99 -25.45
N ARG A 71 -3.28 14.29 -25.81
CA ARG A 71 -3.90 15.59 -25.59
C ARG A 71 -4.18 15.88 -24.11
N LEU A 72 -4.95 15.01 -23.47
CA LEU A 72 -5.45 15.24 -22.12
C LEU A 72 -4.36 14.98 -21.08
N VAL A 73 -3.67 13.85 -21.17
CA VAL A 73 -2.69 13.42 -20.17
C VAL A 73 -1.34 14.07 -20.42
N MET A 74 -0.78 13.96 -21.63
CA MET A 74 0.60 14.42 -21.88
C MET A 74 0.72 15.94 -22.08
N ARG A 75 -0.32 16.61 -22.60
CA ARG A 75 -0.30 18.06 -22.86
C ARG A 75 -1.21 18.89 -21.96
N GLY A 76 -2.15 18.28 -21.23
CA GLY A 76 -2.98 18.99 -20.26
C GLY A 76 -4.01 19.92 -20.88
N GLU A 77 -4.39 19.62 -22.12
CA GLU A 77 -5.45 20.32 -22.80
C GLU A 77 -6.79 20.05 -22.11
N GLN A 78 -7.72 21.01 -22.23
CA GLN A 78 -9.04 20.87 -21.63
C GLN A 78 -9.85 19.76 -22.31
N ALA A 79 -10.62 19.03 -21.49
CA ALA A 79 -11.54 18.02 -21.98
C ALA A 79 -12.65 18.66 -22.81
N GLN A 80 -12.92 18.08 -23.96
CA GLN A 80 -14.00 18.48 -24.85
C GLN A 80 -15.28 17.72 -24.50
N ALA A 81 -16.43 18.20 -24.99
CA ALA A 81 -17.71 17.52 -24.77
C ALA A 81 -17.72 16.07 -25.29
N ALA A 82 -16.94 15.76 -26.33
CA ALA A 82 -16.79 14.39 -26.83
C ALA A 82 -16.02 13.50 -25.84
N ASP A 83 -14.97 14.03 -25.19
CA ASP A 83 -14.20 13.30 -24.18
C ASP A 83 -15.09 12.95 -22.98
N LEU A 84 -15.87 13.92 -22.50
CA LEU A 84 -16.77 13.73 -21.35
C LEU A 84 -17.87 12.69 -21.62
N LYS A 85 -18.34 12.59 -22.88
CA LYS A 85 -19.32 11.58 -23.29
C LYS A 85 -18.75 10.17 -23.34
N LEU A 86 -17.44 10.03 -23.61
CA LEU A 86 -16.74 8.76 -23.68
C LEU A 86 -16.09 8.37 -22.34
N ALA A 87 -16.04 9.29 -21.39
CA ALA A 87 -15.43 9.07 -20.09
C ALA A 87 -16.13 7.92 -19.34
N PRO A 88 -15.37 7.04 -18.67
CA PRO A 88 -15.96 5.96 -17.90
C PRO A 88 -16.78 6.51 -16.74
N VAL A 89 -17.87 5.79 -16.42
CA VAL A 89 -18.77 6.11 -15.30
C VAL A 89 -18.58 5.04 -14.22
N LEU A 90 -18.48 5.49 -12.98
CA LEU A 90 -18.43 4.60 -11.83
C LEU A 90 -19.77 3.87 -11.65
N ARG A 91 -19.71 2.60 -11.24
CA ARG A 91 -20.89 1.79 -10.93
C ARG A 91 -21.50 2.15 -9.58
N ASP A 92 -20.67 2.52 -8.61
CA ASP A 92 -21.08 3.08 -7.33
C ASP A 92 -20.34 4.40 -7.04
N PRO A 93 -20.77 5.51 -7.68
CA PRO A 93 -20.19 6.83 -7.42
C PRO A 93 -20.26 7.22 -5.94
N SER A 94 -21.35 6.85 -5.24
CA SER A 94 -21.56 7.16 -3.82
C SER A 94 -20.65 6.38 -2.87
N GLY A 95 -20.09 5.27 -3.35
CA GLY A 95 -19.13 4.44 -2.64
C GLY A 95 -17.68 4.86 -2.85
N THR A 96 -17.43 5.99 -3.51
CA THR A 96 -16.08 6.52 -3.76
C THR A 96 -15.79 7.70 -2.84
N THR A 97 -14.65 7.68 -2.15
CA THR A 97 -14.24 8.78 -1.26
C THR A 97 -12.78 9.10 -1.44
N LEU A 98 -12.43 10.39 -1.38
CA LEU A 98 -11.06 10.88 -1.41
C LEU A 98 -10.73 11.57 -0.09
N THR A 99 -9.74 11.05 0.62
CA THR A 99 -9.27 11.57 1.91
C THR A 99 -7.76 11.76 1.91
N ILE A 100 -7.22 12.36 2.98
CA ILE A 100 -5.77 12.45 3.22
C ILE A 100 -5.46 11.59 4.44
N ALA A 101 -4.69 10.52 4.25
CA ALA A 101 -4.16 9.74 5.35
C ALA A 101 -2.91 10.44 5.91
N GLN A 102 -2.95 10.75 7.20
CA GLN A 102 -1.81 11.30 7.94
C GLN A 102 -0.87 10.16 8.32
N HIS A 103 0.43 10.36 8.13
CA HIS A 103 1.46 9.39 8.53
C HIS A 103 2.73 10.16 8.93
N PRO A 104 3.54 9.67 9.90
CA PRO A 104 4.76 10.36 10.34
C PRO A 104 5.75 10.64 9.21
N THR A 105 5.74 9.84 8.14
CA THR A 105 6.61 10.08 6.97
C THR A 105 6.02 11.03 5.94
N GLY A 106 4.91 11.70 6.23
CA GLY A 106 4.19 12.62 5.34
C GLY A 106 2.84 12.07 4.88
N ALA A 107 1.89 12.97 4.65
CA ALA A 107 0.52 12.61 4.32
C ALA A 107 0.35 12.14 2.86
N VAL A 108 -0.63 11.27 2.63
CA VAL A 108 -0.89 10.63 1.33
C VAL A 108 -2.38 10.76 0.99
N PRO A 109 -2.74 11.25 -0.22
CA PRO A 109 -4.13 11.21 -0.65
C PRO A 109 -4.56 9.76 -0.92
N VAL A 110 -5.73 9.38 -0.42
CA VAL A 110 -6.28 8.03 -0.49
C VAL A 110 -7.64 8.06 -1.16
N LEU A 111 -7.76 7.38 -2.29
CA LEU A 111 -9.01 7.20 -3.01
C LEU A 111 -9.56 5.80 -2.73
N THR A 112 -10.65 5.75 -1.97
CA THR A 112 -11.26 4.51 -1.49
C THR A 112 -12.53 4.22 -2.28
N PHE A 113 -12.71 2.96 -2.68
CA PHE A 113 -13.87 2.47 -3.42
C PHE A 113 -14.57 1.35 -2.65
N ARG A 114 -15.90 1.40 -2.63
CA ARG A 114 -16.74 0.28 -2.17
C ARG A 114 -16.94 -0.80 -3.22
N ASN A 115 -17.02 -0.40 -4.49
CA ASN A 115 -17.19 -1.32 -5.61
C ASN A 115 -15.84 -1.73 -6.19
N HIS A 116 -15.64 -3.04 -6.40
CA HIS A 116 -14.36 -3.58 -6.90
C HIS A 116 -14.09 -3.22 -8.36
N GLU A 117 -15.11 -3.18 -9.22
CA GLU A 117 -14.93 -2.84 -10.64
C GLU A 117 -14.52 -1.37 -10.80
N ASP A 118 -15.03 -0.48 -9.94
CA ASP A 118 -14.63 0.92 -9.87
C ASP A 118 -13.18 1.08 -9.41
N PHE A 119 -12.76 0.31 -8.40
CA PHE A 119 -11.35 0.22 -8.00
C PHE A 119 -10.47 -0.26 -9.17
N VAL A 120 -10.85 -1.34 -9.85
CA VAL A 120 -10.10 -1.90 -11.00
C VAL A 120 -10.03 -0.90 -12.16
N LEU A 121 -11.11 -0.16 -12.42
CA LEU A 121 -11.13 0.94 -13.39
C LEU A 121 -10.08 1.99 -13.03
N ALA A 122 -10.08 2.49 -11.79
CA ALA A 122 -9.12 3.49 -11.34
C ALA A 122 -7.67 2.98 -11.38
N VAL A 123 -7.43 1.72 -10.99
CA VAL A 123 -6.11 1.07 -11.10
C VAL A 123 -5.64 1.04 -12.56
N ARG A 124 -6.48 0.66 -13.51
CA ARG A 124 -6.11 0.66 -14.93
C ARG A 124 -5.79 2.06 -15.44
N CYS A 125 -6.65 3.04 -15.13
CA CYS A 125 -6.45 4.43 -15.53
C CYS A 125 -5.14 5.00 -14.96
N LEU A 126 -4.90 4.83 -13.66
CA LEU A 126 -3.82 5.52 -12.95
C LEU A 126 -2.51 4.72 -12.93
N ALA A 127 -2.53 3.43 -12.64
CA ALA A 127 -1.32 2.62 -12.52
C ALA A 127 -0.86 2.03 -13.87
N HIS A 128 -1.79 1.77 -14.79
CA HIS A 128 -1.51 1.08 -16.05
C HIS A 128 -1.77 1.93 -17.29
N ARG A 129 -1.75 3.27 -17.15
CA ARG A 129 -1.84 4.21 -18.27
C ARG A 129 -3.09 4.00 -19.16
N CYS A 130 -4.20 3.63 -18.54
CA CYS A 130 -5.47 3.32 -19.21
C CYS A 130 -5.42 2.07 -20.10
N GLU A 131 -4.49 1.15 -19.87
CA GLU A 131 -4.46 -0.14 -20.57
C GLU A 131 -5.38 -1.16 -19.90
N ALA A 132 -6.02 -2.01 -20.71
CA ALA A 132 -6.92 -3.08 -20.28
C ALA A 132 -6.16 -4.30 -19.72
N VAL A 133 -5.20 -4.07 -18.83
CA VAL A 133 -4.43 -5.14 -18.19
C VAL A 133 -5.33 -5.97 -17.25
N PRO A 134 -5.10 -7.29 -17.14
CA PRO A 134 -5.78 -8.10 -16.14
C PRO A 134 -5.31 -7.69 -14.74
N ILE A 135 -6.27 -7.40 -13.86
CA ILE A 135 -6.03 -7.16 -12.43
C ILE A 135 -6.57 -8.38 -11.69
N GLN A 136 -5.76 -9.00 -10.82
CA GLN A 136 -6.20 -10.18 -10.09
C GLN A 136 -7.36 -9.80 -9.14
N PRO A 137 -8.40 -10.66 -8.99
CA PRO A 137 -9.53 -10.37 -8.11
C PRO A 137 -9.16 -10.10 -6.65
N THR A 138 -8.03 -10.65 -6.20
CA THR A 138 -7.49 -10.52 -4.84
C THR A 138 -6.78 -9.19 -4.58
N VAL A 139 -6.54 -8.37 -5.61
CA VAL A 139 -5.96 -7.03 -5.44
C VAL A 139 -7.02 -6.08 -4.91
N HIS A 140 -6.70 -5.46 -3.76
CA HIS A 140 -7.58 -4.51 -3.06
C HIS A 140 -6.87 -3.21 -2.65
N ALA A 141 -5.59 -3.05 -3.00
CA ALA A 141 -4.84 -1.83 -2.79
C ALA A 141 -3.88 -1.61 -3.97
N GLN A 142 -3.55 -0.35 -4.23
CA GLN A 142 -2.50 0.03 -5.17
C GLN A 142 -1.92 1.39 -4.80
N ALA A 143 -0.70 1.42 -4.28
CA ALA A 143 0.08 2.65 -4.19
C ALA A 143 0.61 3.05 -5.58
N ILE A 144 0.41 4.30 -5.97
CA ILE A 144 0.84 4.81 -7.28
C ILE A 144 1.69 6.06 -7.07
N SER A 145 2.85 6.11 -7.70
CA SER A 145 3.77 7.25 -7.66
C SER A 145 4.18 7.66 -9.06
N GLY A 146 4.52 8.94 -9.24
CA GLY A 146 5.00 9.43 -10.54
C GLY A 146 3.88 9.80 -11.52
N LEU A 147 2.65 9.99 -11.02
CA LEU A 147 1.50 10.29 -11.87
C LEU A 147 1.56 11.73 -12.41
N ILE A 148 1.19 11.87 -13.68
CA ILE A 148 0.88 13.19 -14.25
C ILE A 148 -0.40 13.68 -13.60
N HIS A 149 -0.32 14.85 -12.97
CA HIS A 149 -1.42 15.49 -12.29
C HIS A 149 -1.38 16.99 -12.59
N TRP A 150 -2.32 17.48 -13.39
CA TRP A 150 -2.26 18.84 -13.94
C TRP A 150 -2.48 19.94 -12.91
N GLY A 151 -3.17 19.68 -11.80
CA GLY A 151 -3.25 20.63 -10.68
C GLY A 151 -1.87 20.93 -10.08
N LEU A 152 -1.20 19.89 -9.56
CA LEU A 152 0.19 19.95 -9.09
C LEU A 152 1.15 20.50 -10.15
N ILE A 153 1.09 20.07 -11.41
CA ILE A 153 1.98 20.58 -12.46
C ILE A 153 1.82 22.09 -12.69
N ARG A 154 0.56 22.58 -12.70
CA ARG A 154 0.28 24.01 -12.85
C ARG A 154 0.73 24.82 -11.62
N ALA A 155 0.61 24.25 -10.42
CA ALA A 155 0.96 24.93 -9.18
C ALA A 155 2.45 24.88 -8.84
N LEU A 156 3.13 23.77 -9.13
CA LEU A 156 4.48 23.45 -8.63
C LEU A 156 5.51 23.23 -9.77
N GLY A 157 5.06 23.23 -11.04
CA GLY A 157 5.91 23.11 -12.22
C GLY A 157 5.93 21.71 -12.86
N VAL A 158 6.52 21.64 -14.06
CA VAL A 158 6.46 20.48 -14.97
C VAL A 158 7.07 19.18 -14.42
N GLN A 159 7.92 19.27 -13.40
CA GLN A 159 8.52 18.09 -12.74
C GLN A 159 7.64 17.53 -11.62
N ALA A 160 6.60 18.26 -11.20
CA ALA A 160 5.71 17.80 -10.14
C ALA A 160 4.99 16.52 -10.56
N ARG A 161 4.95 15.54 -9.66
CA ARG A 161 4.23 14.27 -9.85
C ARG A 161 3.37 13.99 -8.64
N CYS A 162 2.26 13.33 -8.90
CA CYS A 162 1.34 12.88 -7.86
C CYS A 162 1.76 11.49 -7.34
N GLN A 163 1.63 11.32 -6.02
CA GLN A 163 1.51 10.04 -5.36
C GLN A 163 0.09 9.94 -4.80
N ILE A 164 -0.59 8.82 -5.06
CA ILE A 164 -1.94 8.54 -4.56
C ILE A 164 -2.05 7.06 -4.21
N LEU A 165 -2.82 6.75 -3.17
CA LEU A 165 -3.13 5.39 -2.78
C LEU A 165 -4.57 5.06 -3.18
N LEU A 166 -4.77 3.94 -3.85
CA LEU A 166 -6.10 3.41 -4.15
C LEU A 166 -6.42 2.28 -3.19
N LEU A 167 -7.59 2.31 -2.55
CA LEU A 167 -8.06 1.24 -1.66
C LEU A 167 -9.44 0.72 -2.09
N HIS A 168 -9.66 -0.57 -1.91
CA HIS A 168 -10.97 -1.20 -2.03
C HIS A 168 -11.45 -1.71 -0.67
N ARG A 169 -12.70 -1.43 -0.30
CA ARG A 169 -13.32 -1.91 0.94
C ARG A 169 -13.69 -3.39 0.82
N ALA A 170 -12.76 -4.25 1.23
CA ALA A 170 -12.94 -5.70 1.30
C ALA A 170 -12.24 -6.30 2.53
N PRO A 171 -12.61 -7.54 2.94
CA PRO A 171 -11.86 -8.31 3.94
C PRO A 171 -10.36 -8.35 3.62
N TYR A 172 -9.53 -8.15 4.63
CA TYR A 172 -8.07 -8.14 4.44
C TYR A 172 -7.58 -9.54 4.04
N ALA A 173 -6.73 -9.61 3.02
CA ALA A 173 -6.19 -10.86 2.46
C ALA A 173 -7.23 -11.95 2.17
N SER A 174 -8.49 -11.57 1.91
CA SER A 174 -9.63 -12.48 1.77
C SER A 174 -9.86 -13.40 2.98
N LEU A 175 -9.38 -12.99 4.16
CA LEU A 175 -9.57 -13.74 5.40
C LEU A 175 -11.05 -13.74 5.78
N SER A 176 -11.55 -14.94 6.01
CA SER A 176 -12.93 -15.16 6.44
C SER A 176 -13.13 -14.74 7.89
N ILE A 177 -14.32 -14.24 8.20
CA ILE A 177 -14.66 -13.68 9.51
C ILE A 177 -14.49 -14.69 10.65
N GLU A 178 -14.70 -15.98 10.37
CA GLU A 178 -14.56 -17.10 11.32
C GLU A 178 -13.10 -17.34 11.71
N THR A 179 -12.15 -16.79 10.96
CA THR A 179 -10.72 -16.87 11.29
C THR A 179 -10.25 -15.72 12.17
N ILE A 180 -11.06 -14.67 12.31
CA ILE A 180 -10.70 -13.46 13.05
C ILE A 180 -11.04 -13.65 14.53
N PRO A 181 -10.08 -13.43 15.46
CA PRO A 181 -10.34 -13.53 16.88
C PRO A 181 -11.54 -12.70 17.32
N GLY A 182 -12.49 -13.34 18.01
CA GLY A 182 -13.71 -12.71 18.50
C GLY A 182 -14.82 -12.55 17.47
N GLU A 183 -14.63 -13.01 16.22
CA GLU A 183 -15.64 -13.04 15.15
C GLU A 183 -16.45 -11.74 15.05
N PRO A 184 -15.78 -10.58 14.85
CA PRO A 184 -16.45 -9.29 14.86
C PRO A 184 -17.50 -9.23 13.74
N PRO A 185 -18.60 -8.46 13.88
CA PRO A 185 -19.57 -8.29 12.80
C PRO A 185 -18.91 -7.85 11.48
N MET A 186 -19.46 -8.25 10.33
CA MET A 186 -18.86 -8.00 9.01
C MET A 186 -18.46 -6.54 8.78
N GLU A 187 -19.32 -5.57 9.11
CA GLU A 187 -18.98 -4.16 8.96
C GLU A 187 -17.77 -3.73 9.80
N ARG A 188 -17.67 -4.25 11.03
CA ARG A 188 -16.50 -4.02 11.88
C ARG A 188 -15.27 -4.67 11.28
N TRP A 189 -15.38 -5.88 10.71
CA TRP A 189 -14.27 -6.53 10.02
C TRP A 189 -13.81 -5.74 8.79
N LEU A 190 -14.74 -5.17 8.02
CA LEU A 190 -14.41 -4.30 6.89
C LEU A 190 -13.69 -3.03 7.33
N ASP A 191 -14.10 -2.39 8.42
CA ASP A 191 -13.43 -1.20 8.97
C ASP A 191 -12.00 -1.52 9.44
N LEU A 192 -11.84 -2.64 10.15
CA LEU A 192 -10.54 -3.14 10.60
C LEU A 192 -9.64 -3.48 9.39
N SER A 193 -10.21 -4.16 8.38
CA SER A 193 -9.51 -4.52 7.15
C SER A 193 -9.03 -3.30 6.37
N GLN A 194 -9.82 -2.22 6.33
CA GLN A 194 -9.40 -0.97 5.70
C GLN A 194 -8.28 -0.29 6.47
N THR A 195 -8.35 -0.26 7.81
CA THR A 195 -7.30 0.31 8.65
C THR A 195 -5.99 -0.45 8.46
N TRP A 196 -6.06 -1.79 8.52
CA TRP A 196 -4.91 -2.66 8.28
C TRP A 196 -4.32 -2.41 6.90
N ARG A 197 -5.15 -2.46 5.85
CA ARG A 197 -4.69 -2.24 4.47
C ARG A 197 -4.05 -0.88 4.27
N LEU A 198 -4.65 0.18 4.80
CA LEU A 198 -4.09 1.52 4.71
C LEU A 198 -2.70 1.56 5.33
N GLU A 199 -2.55 1.06 6.56
CA GLU A 199 -1.27 1.11 7.25
C GLU A 199 -0.20 0.17 6.67
N HIS A 200 -0.62 -0.97 6.12
CA HIS A 200 0.26 -1.85 5.34
C HIS A 200 0.89 -1.09 4.15
N GLU A 201 0.07 -0.38 3.37
CA GLU A 201 0.53 0.38 2.20
C GLU A 201 1.35 1.62 2.60
N LEU A 202 0.96 2.31 3.67
CA LEU A 202 1.75 3.42 4.24
C LEU A 202 3.11 2.94 4.72
N THR A 203 3.19 1.74 5.29
CA THR A 203 4.47 1.14 5.72
C THR A 203 5.40 0.88 4.53
N HIS A 204 4.89 0.40 3.40
CA HIS A 204 5.68 0.29 2.18
C HIS A 204 6.19 1.64 1.65
N ILE A 205 5.37 2.69 1.74
CA ILE A 205 5.79 4.06 1.41
C ILE A 205 6.87 4.54 2.39
N ALA A 206 6.72 4.25 3.68
CA ALA A 206 7.68 4.57 4.72
C ALA A 206 9.03 3.87 4.49
N CYS A 207 9.03 2.59 4.10
CA CYS A 207 10.25 1.86 3.72
C CYS A 207 11.02 2.60 2.62
N ARG A 208 10.32 3.01 1.55
CA ARG A 208 10.95 3.77 0.46
C ARG A 208 11.54 5.10 0.94
N ARG A 209 10.85 5.82 1.84
CA ARG A 209 11.25 7.16 2.31
C ARG A 209 12.37 7.12 3.35
N LEU A 210 12.37 6.13 4.24
CA LEU A 210 13.25 6.10 5.42
C LEU A 210 14.42 5.11 5.29
N VAL A 211 14.28 4.07 4.47
CA VAL A 211 15.34 3.05 4.28
C VAL A 211 15.65 2.78 2.80
N GLY A 212 15.28 3.73 1.94
CA GLY A 212 15.75 3.86 0.56
C GLY A 212 15.11 2.90 -0.46
N GLU A 213 14.26 1.97 -0.03
CA GLU A 213 13.61 1.02 -0.93
C GLU A 213 12.33 0.41 -0.39
N MET A 214 11.53 -0.14 -1.29
CA MET A 214 10.33 -0.93 -1.03
C MET A 214 10.45 -2.18 -1.89
N ARG A 215 10.40 -3.36 -1.27
CA ARG A 215 10.64 -4.63 -1.96
C ARG A 215 9.38 -5.49 -1.87
N ILE A 216 9.18 -6.32 -2.90
CA ILE A 216 8.12 -7.31 -2.91
C ILE A 216 8.77 -8.62 -2.44
N ASN A 217 8.90 -8.81 -1.13
CA ASN A 217 9.50 -10.00 -0.52
C ASN A 217 8.81 -10.32 0.82
N LEU A 218 9.01 -11.54 1.32
CA LEU A 218 8.31 -12.03 2.52
C LEU A 218 8.67 -11.26 3.80
N TYR A 219 9.87 -10.68 3.90
CA TYR A 219 10.24 -9.91 5.10
C TYR A 219 9.57 -8.54 5.11
N ASP A 220 9.51 -7.85 3.98
CA ASP A 220 8.80 -6.58 3.84
C ASP A 220 7.31 -6.76 4.16
N GLU A 221 6.69 -7.89 3.79
CA GLU A 221 5.32 -8.21 4.18
C GLU A 221 5.16 -8.42 5.69
N ILE A 222 6.13 -9.03 6.38
CA ILE A 222 6.13 -9.08 7.86
C ILE A 222 6.12 -7.66 8.42
N VAL A 223 6.97 -6.76 7.90
CA VAL A 223 7.05 -5.37 8.38
C VAL A 223 5.72 -4.65 8.15
N ALA A 224 5.15 -4.75 6.95
CA ALA A 224 3.92 -4.08 6.57
C ALA A 224 2.70 -4.63 7.34
N ASP A 225 2.56 -5.95 7.47
CA ASP A 225 1.47 -6.56 8.23
C ASP A 225 1.65 -6.41 9.75
N ALA A 226 2.86 -6.32 10.27
CA ALA A 226 3.08 -5.97 11.67
C ALA A 226 2.54 -4.58 12.00
N MET A 227 2.90 -3.57 11.19
CA MET A 227 2.40 -2.20 11.37
C MET A 227 0.89 -2.12 11.14
N GLY A 228 0.38 -2.74 10.08
CA GLY A 228 -1.04 -2.69 9.75
C GLY A 228 -1.93 -3.44 10.74
N MET A 229 -1.53 -4.65 11.16
CA MET A 229 -2.31 -5.45 12.10
C MET A 229 -2.27 -4.85 13.51
N THR A 230 -1.14 -4.31 13.96
CA THR A 230 -1.08 -3.61 15.25
C THR A 230 -1.92 -2.33 15.25
N ALA A 231 -1.95 -1.58 14.14
CA ALA A 231 -2.83 -0.41 14.01
C ALA A 231 -4.33 -0.78 14.06
N ALA A 232 -4.71 -1.86 13.37
CA ALA A 232 -6.12 -2.26 13.26
C ALA A 232 -6.61 -3.06 14.48
N LEU A 233 -5.86 -4.07 14.88
CA LEU A 233 -6.26 -5.07 15.88
C LEU A 233 -5.60 -4.84 17.26
N GLY A 234 -4.66 -3.91 17.37
CA GLY A 234 -3.91 -3.65 18.59
C GLY A 234 -2.81 -4.68 18.90
N HIS A 235 -2.64 -5.70 18.07
CA HIS A 235 -1.62 -6.73 18.22
C HIS A 235 -1.26 -7.34 16.86
N PHE A 236 -0.12 -8.02 16.80
CA PHE A 236 0.25 -8.88 15.69
C PHE A 236 -0.04 -10.34 16.03
N ASP A 237 -0.66 -11.06 15.10
CA ASP A 237 -1.01 -12.48 15.19
C ASP A 237 -0.32 -13.22 14.03
N ALA A 238 0.61 -14.11 14.38
CA ALA A 238 1.42 -14.81 13.40
C ALA A 238 0.59 -15.81 12.57
N ASP A 239 -0.51 -16.35 13.11
CA ASP A 239 -1.38 -17.28 12.41
C ASP A 239 -2.26 -16.55 11.39
N LEU A 240 -2.79 -15.37 11.74
CA LEU A 240 -3.49 -14.50 10.80
C LEU A 240 -2.57 -14.06 9.64
N PHE A 241 -1.33 -13.67 9.95
CA PHE A 241 -0.34 -13.34 8.92
C PHE A 241 -0.08 -14.54 7.98
N ARG A 242 0.17 -15.73 8.55
CA ARG A 242 0.37 -16.98 7.78
C ARG A 242 -0.82 -17.29 6.87
N ARG A 243 -2.04 -17.18 7.38
CA ARG A 243 -3.28 -17.40 6.59
C ARG A 243 -3.40 -16.34 5.49
N GLY A 244 -3.08 -15.09 5.79
CA GLY A 244 -3.09 -13.98 4.84
C GLY A 244 -2.06 -14.14 3.71
N LEU A 245 -0.98 -14.89 3.93
CA LEU A 245 -0.05 -15.32 2.89
C LEU A 245 -0.57 -16.49 2.05
N GLY A 246 -1.58 -17.22 2.51
CA GLY A 246 -2.10 -18.45 1.88
C GLY A 246 -1.27 -19.70 2.17
N LEU A 247 -0.55 -19.73 3.29
CA LEU A 247 0.31 -20.85 3.69
C LEU A 247 -0.41 -21.83 4.64
N SER A 248 -0.12 -23.12 4.54
CA SER A 248 -0.49 -24.13 5.56
C SER A 248 0.32 -23.96 6.85
N ILE A 249 0.03 -24.74 7.89
CA ILE A 249 0.79 -24.72 9.15
C ILE A 249 2.25 -25.15 8.92
N GLU A 250 2.46 -26.06 7.98
CA GLU A 250 3.76 -26.55 7.52
C GLU A 250 4.45 -25.58 6.55
N GLY A 251 3.83 -24.43 6.24
CA GLY A 251 4.40 -23.43 5.32
C GLY A 251 4.24 -23.79 3.85
N VAL A 252 3.27 -24.64 3.49
CA VAL A 252 3.00 -25.00 2.10
C VAL A 252 1.98 -24.02 1.49
N PRO A 253 2.30 -23.30 0.41
CA PRO A 253 1.36 -22.40 -0.23
C PRO A 253 0.27 -23.17 -1.00
N ASN A 254 -0.97 -22.72 -0.90
CA ASN A 254 -2.02 -23.15 -1.83
C ASN A 254 -1.82 -22.51 -3.24
N THR A 255 -2.62 -22.90 -4.23
CA THR A 255 -2.46 -22.45 -5.63
C THR A 255 -2.67 -20.94 -5.83
N GLU A 256 -3.47 -20.30 -4.98
CA GLU A 256 -3.81 -18.88 -5.06
C GLU A 256 -3.10 -18.05 -3.98
N ALA A 257 -2.11 -18.65 -3.31
CA ALA A 257 -1.41 -18.02 -2.19
C ALA A 257 -0.68 -16.75 -2.61
N ARG A 258 -0.89 -15.66 -1.87
CA ARG A 258 -0.13 -14.40 -2.03
C ARG A 258 1.38 -14.62 -1.92
N ALA A 259 1.78 -15.61 -1.12
CA ALA A 259 3.16 -16.07 -0.99
C ALA A 259 3.89 -16.27 -2.33
N HIS A 260 3.21 -16.74 -3.39
CA HIS A 260 3.80 -16.93 -4.73
C HIS A 260 4.29 -15.63 -5.36
N VAL A 261 3.60 -14.51 -5.12
CA VAL A 261 4.01 -13.19 -5.61
C VAL A 261 5.33 -12.77 -4.96
N TYR A 262 5.46 -13.00 -3.65
CA TYR A 262 6.61 -12.58 -2.85
C TYR A 262 7.86 -13.41 -3.05
N VAL A 263 7.76 -14.60 -3.66
CA VAL A 263 8.91 -15.45 -4.02
C VAL A 263 9.16 -15.50 -5.53
N SER A 264 8.44 -14.71 -6.32
CA SER A 264 8.52 -14.73 -7.79
C SER A 264 9.92 -14.44 -8.34
N THR A 265 10.75 -13.69 -7.59
CA THR A 265 12.15 -13.40 -7.95
C THR A 265 13.16 -14.35 -7.32
N LEU A 266 12.76 -15.22 -6.40
CA LEU A 266 13.62 -16.15 -5.66
C LEU A 266 13.69 -17.50 -6.38
N GLU A 267 14.87 -18.12 -6.45
CA GLU A 267 15.05 -19.47 -7.01
C GLU A 267 14.04 -20.49 -6.45
N PRO A 268 13.33 -21.29 -7.30
CA PRO A 268 12.21 -22.13 -6.84
C PRO A 268 12.60 -23.16 -5.79
N SER A 269 13.83 -23.68 -5.87
CA SER A 269 14.37 -24.63 -4.90
C SER A 269 14.54 -24.05 -3.48
N GLN A 270 14.46 -22.72 -3.34
CA GLN A 270 14.64 -22.01 -2.08
C GLN A 270 13.32 -21.50 -1.48
N HIS A 271 12.19 -21.65 -2.19
CA HIS A 271 10.88 -21.16 -1.75
C HIS A 271 10.46 -21.74 -0.39
N GLN A 272 10.58 -23.07 -0.24
CA GLN A 272 10.25 -23.74 1.02
C GLN A 272 11.04 -23.14 2.19
N LYS A 273 12.35 -22.89 1.98
CA LYS A 273 13.19 -22.34 3.03
C LYS A 273 12.79 -20.91 3.41
N ALA A 274 12.40 -20.11 2.42
CA ALA A 274 11.92 -18.75 2.66
C ALA A 274 10.61 -18.75 3.46
N PHE A 275 9.67 -19.65 3.16
CA PHE A 275 8.43 -19.79 3.94
C PHE A 275 8.71 -20.23 5.38
N GLU A 276 9.56 -21.23 5.60
CA GLU A 276 9.97 -21.65 6.95
C GLU A 276 10.53 -20.48 7.77
N LEU A 277 11.47 -19.73 7.20
CA LEU A 277 12.05 -18.56 7.87
C LEU A 277 10.99 -17.49 8.15
N THR A 278 10.07 -17.26 7.23
CA THR A 278 8.98 -16.29 7.38
C THR A 278 8.09 -16.63 8.56
N LEU A 279 7.68 -17.90 8.70
CA LEU A 279 6.86 -18.34 9.83
C LEU A 279 7.62 -18.25 11.16
N GLN A 280 8.92 -18.57 11.16
CA GLN A 280 9.77 -18.39 12.35
C GLN A 280 9.85 -16.93 12.78
N ARG A 281 10.12 -16.00 11.84
CA ARG A 281 10.19 -14.56 12.14
C ARG A 281 8.85 -14.00 12.60
N ALA A 282 7.74 -14.43 12.00
CA ALA A 282 6.40 -14.02 12.42
C ALA A 282 6.10 -14.46 13.87
N GLY A 283 6.38 -15.73 14.22
CA GLY A 283 6.18 -16.23 15.58
C GLY A 283 7.08 -15.55 16.62
N GLU A 284 8.34 -15.25 16.27
CA GLU A 284 9.25 -14.49 17.13
C GLU A 284 8.73 -13.06 17.36
N LEU A 285 8.26 -12.38 16.31
CA LEU A 285 7.70 -11.04 16.40
C LEU A 285 6.48 -11.01 17.31
N GLU A 286 5.53 -11.92 17.08
CA GLU A 286 4.33 -12.05 17.91
C GLU A 286 4.70 -12.23 19.38
N LYS A 287 5.67 -13.11 19.69
CA LYS A 287 6.14 -13.32 21.06
C LYS A 287 6.72 -12.05 21.67
N LEU A 288 7.62 -11.36 20.95
CA LEU A 288 8.26 -10.13 21.42
C LEU A 288 7.26 -9.00 21.70
N LEU A 289 6.21 -8.89 20.87
CA LEU A 289 5.15 -7.91 21.05
C LEU A 289 4.21 -8.28 22.21
N LYS A 290 3.80 -9.56 22.32
CA LYS A 290 2.96 -10.05 23.43
C LYS A 290 3.64 -9.90 24.79
N GLU A 291 4.95 -10.14 24.85
CA GLU A 291 5.78 -9.97 26.05
C GLU A 291 6.16 -8.50 26.31
N GLN A 292 5.72 -7.55 25.47
CA GLN A 292 6.04 -6.11 25.55
C GLN A 292 7.56 -5.82 25.56
N ARG A 293 8.35 -6.73 24.97
CA ARG A 293 9.81 -6.60 24.83
C ARG A 293 10.16 -5.66 23.67
N TRP A 294 9.25 -5.56 22.71
CA TRP A 294 9.30 -4.59 21.61
C TRP A 294 8.13 -3.61 21.71
N PRO A 295 8.26 -2.37 21.18
CA PRO A 295 7.16 -1.41 21.13
C PRO A 295 5.94 -1.99 20.42
N GLY A 296 4.74 -1.78 20.98
CA GLY A 296 3.51 -2.40 20.48
C GLY A 296 2.97 -1.82 19.16
N HIS A 297 2.96 -0.49 19.03
CA HIS A 297 2.59 0.22 17.80
C HIS A 297 3.18 1.63 17.81
N SER A 298 4.18 1.88 16.97
CA SER A 298 4.76 3.21 16.74
C SER A 298 5.85 3.15 15.66
N MET A 299 6.37 4.31 15.27
CA MET A 299 7.59 4.39 14.46
C MET A 299 8.80 3.72 15.12
N ALA A 300 8.78 3.49 16.44
CA ALA A 300 9.83 2.72 17.12
C ALA A 300 9.77 1.22 16.80
N LEU A 301 8.57 0.64 16.63
CA LEU A 301 8.42 -0.74 16.13
C LEU A 301 8.95 -0.83 14.70
N PHE A 302 8.52 0.09 13.83
CA PHE A 302 9.00 0.16 12.45
C PHE A 302 10.53 0.26 12.40
N ALA A 303 11.14 1.10 13.24
CA ALA A 303 12.59 1.28 13.31
C ALA A 303 13.35 0.02 13.71
N ARG A 304 12.77 -0.83 14.57
CA ARG A 304 13.37 -2.12 14.91
C ARG A 304 13.24 -3.11 13.76
N LEU A 305 12.06 -3.19 13.15
CA LEU A 305 11.77 -4.12 12.06
C LEU A 305 12.64 -3.88 10.82
N VAL A 306 12.81 -2.63 10.38
CA VAL A 306 13.61 -2.34 9.17
C VAL A 306 15.11 -2.61 9.33
N ARG A 307 15.59 -2.82 10.57
CA ARG A 307 16.99 -3.20 10.81
C ARG A 307 17.22 -4.70 10.72
N GLY A 308 16.17 -5.50 10.82
CA GLY A 308 16.26 -6.95 10.74
C GLY A 308 16.30 -7.48 9.31
N GLN A 309 16.31 -8.81 9.20
CA GLN A 309 16.26 -9.54 7.93
C GLN A 309 15.71 -10.95 8.14
N LEU A 310 15.24 -11.59 7.07
CA LEU A 310 14.54 -12.87 7.13
C LEU A 310 15.40 -14.01 7.73
N THR A 311 16.69 -14.05 7.42
CA THR A 311 17.61 -15.12 7.84
C THR A 311 18.10 -14.99 9.28
N GLN A 312 17.82 -13.88 9.97
CA GLN A 312 18.29 -13.64 11.34
C GLN A 312 17.12 -13.64 12.34
N PRO A 313 17.24 -14.32 13.49
CA PRO A 313 16.23 -14.26 14.54
C PRO A 313 15.93 -12.84 15.00
N LEU A 314 14.65 -12.54 15.24
CA LEU A 314 14.26 -11.33 15.94
C LEU A 314 14.58 -11.54 17.43
N THR A 315 15.50 -10.73 17.95
CA THR A 315 15.97 -10.81 19.34
C THR A 315 15.90 -9.45 20.00
N GLU A 316 16.00 -9.41 21.32
CA GLU A 316 16.37 -8.18 22.02
C GLU A 316 17.85 -7.91 21.74
N ALA A 317 18.17 -6.92 20.92
CA ALA A 317 19.53 -6.43 20.86
C ALA A 317 19.85 -5.65 22.14
N GLU A 318 20.97 -5.95 22.80
CA GLU A 318 21.54 -5.13 23.86
C GLU A 318 21.98 -3.77 23.26
N GLY A 319 21.40 -2.66 23.72
CA GLY A 319 21.98 -1.32 23.52
C GLY A 319 21.44 -0.43 22.38
N ALA A 320 20.30 -0.73 21.78
CA ALA A 320 19.66 0.24 20.88
C ALA A 320 18.88 1.28 21.71
N GLU A 321 19.51 2.43 21.98
CA GLU A 321 18.83 3.63 22.47
C GLU A 321 17.58 3.87 21.62
N LEU A 322 16.43 3.84 22.29
CA LEU A 322 15.13 4.14 21.69
C LEU A 322 15.22 5.56 21.12
N VAL A 323 14.89 5.71 19.84
CA VAL A 323 14.52 7.02 19.29
C VAL A 323 13.43 7.56 20.21
N SER A 324 13.73 8.66 20.90
CA SER A 324 12.83 9.24 21.89
C SER A 324 11.48 9.53 21.24
N GLU A 325 10.41 9.06 21.88
CA GLU A 325 9.05 9.38 21.47
C GLU A 325 8.86 10.90 21.40
N ALA A 326 8.48 11.37 20.22
CA ALA A 326 7.87 12.67 19.98
C ALA A 326 6.53 12.45 19.29
#